data_AF-A0AAE9SZZ1-F1
#
_entry.id   AF-A0AAE9SZZ1-F1
#
_cell.length_a   1.000
_cell.length_b   1.000
_cell.length_c   1.000
_cell.angle_alpha   90.00
_cell.angle_beta   90.00
_cell.angle_gamma   90.00
#
_symmetry.space_group_name_H-M   'P 1'
#
loop_
_entity.id
_entity.type
_entity.pdbx_description
1 polymer ?
#
loop_
_entity_poly.entity_id
_entity_poly.type
_entity_poly.pdbx_seq_one_letter_code
_entity_poly.pdbx_strand_id
1 'polypeptide(L)'
;MSHNLAVAIETTTISDCYRVVNSQTASGYIVKREFVPEFIKVFFDSVVNLNKFSNYELDLRGQSSHFYCLDILWKKLQTDYRFVAKVPALIKQRPSYSDIEKINVNYGV
;
A
#
# COMPACT_ATOMS: atom_id res chain seq x y z
N MET A 1 -0.87 15.27 9.67
CA MET A 1 -1.94 14.73 8.82
C MET A 1 -1.69 13.24 8.69
N SER A 2 -2.61 12.37 9.10
CA SER A 2 -2.38 10.92 9.10
C SER A 2 -2.26 10.38 7.67
N HIS A 3 -1.12 9.78 7.32
CA HIS A 3 -0.79 9.33 5.96
C HIS A 3 -1.55 8.08 5.49
N ASN A 4 -2.46 7.54 6.30
CA ASN A 4 -3.15 6.26 6.07
C ASN A 4 -4.66 6.43 5.87
N LEU A 5 -5.11 7.53 5.24
CA LEU A 5 -6.51 7.64 4.82
C LEU A 5 -6.68 7.03 3.44
N ALA A 6 -7.50 5.98 3.35
CA ALA A 6 -7.97 5.47 2.08
C ALA A 6 -8.80 6.56 1.38
N VAL A 7 -8.40 6.94 0.17
CA VAL A 7 -9.16 7.90 -0.64
C VAL A 7 -10.33 7.16 -1.28
N ALA A 8 -11.50 7.31 -0.67
CA ALA A 8 -12.77 6.84 -1.23
C ALA A 8 -13.19 7.76 -2.38
N ILE A 9 -13.44 7.19 -3.55
CA ILE A 9 -13.81 7.96 -4.75
C ILE A 9 -15.24 7.73 -5.22
N GLU A 10 -15.82 6.56 -4.92
CA GLU A 10 -17.15 6.20 -5.43
C GLU A 10 -17.91 5.32 -4.43
N THR A 11 -19.22 5.54 -4.35
CA THR A 11 -20.15 4.65 -3.63
C THR A 11 -20.27 3.31 -4.35
N THR A 12 -20.37 2.22 -3.60
CA THR A 12 -20.69 0.90 -4.15
C THR A 12 -22.13 0.50 -3.83
N THR A 13 -22.60 -0.61 -4.39
CA THR A 13 -23.90 -1.20 -4.04
C THR A 13 -23.90 -1.85 -2.65
N ILE A 14 -22.73 -2.01 -2.03
CA ILE A 14 -22.58 -2.56 -0.70
C ILE A 14 -22.63 -1.38 0.30
N SER A 15 -23.52 -1.46 1.29
CA SER A 15 -23.67 -0.41 2.31
C SER A 15 -22.34 -0.12 3.02
N ASP A 16 -22.06 1.17 3.23
CA ASP A 16 -20.85 1.70 3.88
C ASP A 16 -19.53 1.33 3.20
N CYS A 17 -19.58 0.76 2.00
CA CYS A 17 -18.42 0.30 1.25
C CYS A 17 -18.17 1.21 0.05
N TYR A 18 -16.93 1.65 -0.09
CA TYR A 18 -16.52 2.62 -1.09
C TYR A 18 -15.35 2.10 -1.91
N ARG A 19 -15.31 2.50 -3.18
CA ARG A 19 -14.17 2.27 -4.06
C ARG A 19 -12.96 3.06 -3.54
N VAL A 20 -11.85 2.37 -3.36
CA VAL A 20 -10.58 2.96 -2.93
C VAL A 20 -9.58 2.94 -4.07
N VAL A 21 -8.92 4.07 -4.35
CA VAL A 21 -7.86 4.17 -5.39
C VAL A 21 -6.50 4.57 -4.86
N ASN A 22 -6.43 5.02 -3.60
CA ASN A 22 -5.18 5.35 -2.95
C ASN A 22 -5.29 5.08 -1.45
N SER A 23 -4.76 3.94 -1.03
CA SER A 23 -4.58 3.53 0.35
C SER A 23 -3.20 2.94 0.50
N GLN A 24 -2.44 3.41 1.49
CA GLN A 24 -1.13 2.84 1.79
C GLN A 24 -1.22 1.61 2.70
N THR A 25 -2.32 1.45 3.44
CA THR A 25 -2.49 0.30 4.33
C THR A 25 -2.82 -0.96 3.55
N ALA A 26 -2.06 -2.03 3.84
CA ALA A 26 -2.32 -3.39 3.43
C ALA A 26 -2.87 -4.27 4.60
N SER A 27 -3.39 -3.66 5.68
CA SER A 27 -3.60 -4.33 6.98
C SER A 27 -4.46 -5.60 6.94
N GLY A 28 -5.39 -5.71 5.99
CA GLY A 28 -6.15 -6.93 5.77
C GLY A 28 -7.00 -6.86 4.51
N TYR A 29 -6.92 -7.92 3.69
CA TYR A 29 -7.64 -8.03 2.42
C TYR A 29 -8.27 -9.42 2.29
N ILE A 30 -9.47 -9.45 1.73
CA ILE A 30 -10.07 -10.66 1.19
C ILE A 30 -10.02 -10.53 -0.33
N VAL A 31 -9.36 -11.48 -0.97
CA VAL A 31 -9.16 -11.47 -2.42
C VAL A 31 -9.54 -12.82 -3.00
N LYS A 32 -9.95 -12.82 -4.28
CA LYS A 32 -10.17 -14.07 -5.00
C LYS A 32 -8.83 -14.75 -5.27
N ARG A 33 -8.84 -16.09 -5.31
CA ARG A 33 -7.64 -16.89 -5.58
C ARG A 33 -6.99 -16.51 -6.92
N GLU A 34 -7.79 -16.21 -7.93
CA GLU A 34 -7.32 -15.77 -9.25
C GLU A 34 -6.56 -14.43 -9.23
N PHE A 35 -6.63 -13.66 -8.13
CA PHE A 35 -5.93 -12.38 -8.00
C PHE A 35 -4.50 -12.53 -7.47
N VAL A 36 -4.14 -13.70 -6.95
CA VAL A 36 -2.79 -13.98 -6.42
C VAL A 36 -1.66 -13.70 -7.44
N PRO A 37 -1.78 -14.09 -8.74
CA PRO A 37 -0.75 -13.79 -9.72
C PRO A 37 -0.46 -12.29 -9.88
N GLU A 38 -1.46 -11.41 -9.74
CA GLU A 38 -1.26 -9.96 -9.85
C GLU A 38 -0.44 -9.40 -8.68
N PHE A 39 -0.64 -9.91 -7.46
CA PHE A 39 0.22 -9.56 -6.33
C PHE A 39 1.66 -10.05 -6.52
N ILE A 40 1.82 -11.29 -7.00
CA ILE A 40 3.14 -11.88 -7.25
C ILE A 40 3.89 -11.06 -8.30
N LYS A 41 3.20 -10.65 -9.37
CA LYS A 41 3.77 -9.79 -10.42
C LYS A 41 4.27 -8.46 -9.85
N VAL A 42 3.43 -7.77 -9.07
CA VAL A 42 3.80 -6.51 -8.38
C VAL A 42 5.00 -6.70 -7.45
N PHE A 43 5.06 -7.82 -6.73
CA PHE A 43 6.19 -8.15 -5.88
C PHE A 43 7.49 -8.30 -6.69
N PHE A 44 7.47 -9.08 -7.77
CA PHE A 44 8.65 -9.25 -8.62
C PHE A 44 9.06 -7.95 -9.31
N ASP A 45 8.10 -7.14 -9.76
CA ASP A 45 8.38 -5.81 -10.32
C ASP A 45 9.07 -4.90 -9.29
N SER A 46 8.64 -4.92 -8.03
CA SER A 46 9.30 -4.19 -6.94
C SER A 46 10.75 -4.66 -6.77
N VAL A 47 10.98 -5.98 -6.63
CA VAL A 47 12.33 -6.54 -6.42
C VAL A 47 13.27 -6.23 -7.57
N VAL A 48 12.82 -6.44 -8.81
CA VAL A 48 13.64 -6.20 -10.02
C VAL A 48 14.04 -4.73 -10.11
N ASN A 49 13.11 -3.81 -9.90
CA ASN A 49 13.41 -2.39 -10.02
C ASN A 49 14.26 -1.89 -8.84
N LEU A 50 13.99 -2.31 -7.61
CA LEU A 50 14.84 -1.97 -6.46
C LEU A 50 16.28 -2.47 -6.64
N ASN A 51 16.45 -3.67 -7.22
CA ASN A 51 17.78 -4.21 -7.53
C ASN A 51 18.50 -3.39 -8.61
N LYS A 52 17.81 -2.97 -9.68
CA LYS A 52 18.39 -2.12 -10.73
C LYS A 52 19.01 -0.84 -10.18
N PHE A 53 18.36 -0.20 -9.20
CA PHE A 53 18.85 1.03 -8.58
C PHE A 53 19.83 0.82 -7.42
N SER A 54 20.18 -0.43 -7.10
CA SER A 54 21.05 -0.75 -5.95
C SER A 54 22.48 -0.20 -6.10
N ASN A 55 22.96 -0.07 -7.35
CA ASN A 55 24.31 0.41 -7.68
C ASN A 55 24.37 1.92 -8.02
N TYR A 56 23.25 2.65 -7.87
CA TYR A 56 23.20 4.08 -8.15
C TYR A 56 23.73 4.88 -6.95
N GLU A 57 24.26 6.07 -7.22
CA GLU A 57 24.64 7.06 -6.19
C GLU A 57 23.49 7.31 -5.21
N LEU A 58 23.82 7.53 -3.93
CA LEU A 58 22.86 7.54 -2.81
C LEU A 58 21.65 8.46 -3.04
N ASP A 59 21.88 9.67 -3.57
CA ASP A 59 20.82 10.65 -3.79
C ASP A 59 19.85 10.22 -4.91
N LEU A 60 20.37 9.62 -5.98
CA LEU A 60 19.57 9.09 -7.09
C LEU A 60 18.87 7.78 -6.71
N ARG A 61 19.52 6.97 -5.87
CA ARG A 61 18.97 5.74 -5.32
C ARG A 61 17.77 6.05 -4.42
N GLY A 62 17.87 7.02 -3.52
CA GLY A 62 16.78 7.39 -2.61
C GLY A 62 15.51 7.81 -3.34
N GLN A 63 15.64 8.72 -4.32
CA GLN A 63 14.49 9.21 -5.10
C GLN A 63 13.88 8.13 -5.99
N SER A 64 14.71 7.33 -6.68
CA SER A 64 14.22 6.33 -7.63
C SER A 64 13.66 5.10 -6.94
N SER A 65 14.31 4.62 -5.88
CA SER A 65 13.89 3.40 -5.16
C SER A 65 12.56 3.56 -4.44
N HIS A 66 12.23 4.77 -3.96
CA HIS A 66 10.98 5.04 -3.27
C HIS A 66 9.74 4.62 -4.08
N PHE A 67 9.72 4.90 -5.39
CA PHE A 67 8.59 4.54 -6.26
C PHE A 67 8.45 3.04 -6.48
N TYR A 68 9.51 2.27 -6.24
CA TYR A 68 9.53 0.81 -6.37
C TYR A 68 9.45 0.07 -5.06
N CYS A 69 9.38 0.78 -3.91
CA CYS A 69 9.03 0.16 -2.63
C CYS A 69 7.67 -0.53 -2.77
N LEU A 70 7.56 -1.75 -2.24
CA LEU A 70 6.40 -2.62 -2.46
C LEU A 70 5.10 -1.97 -1.98
N ASP A 71 5.14 -1.29 -0.84
CA ASP A 71 4.05 -0.54 -0.21
C ASP A 71 3.64 0.73 -0.98
N ILE A 72 4.46 1.18 -1.93
CA ILE A 72 4.12 2.21 -2.92
C ILE A 72 3.57 1.58 -4.20
N LEU A 73 4.27 0.58 -4.75
CA LEU A 73 3.99 0.02 -6.07
C LEU A 73 2.62 -0.69 -6.14
N TRP A 74 2.22 -1.40 -5.08
CA TRP A 74 0.96 -2.13 -5.05
C TRP A 74 -0.28 -1.23 -5.15
N LYS A 75 -0.16 0.07 -4.85
CA LYS A 75 -1.26 1.03 -4.98
C LYS A 75 -1.77 1.12 -6.43
N LYS A 76 -0.94 0.81 -7.41
CA LYS A 76 -1.36 0.65 -8.81
C LYS A 76 -2.47 -0.39 -8.98
N LEU A 77 -2.47 -1.47 -8.20
CA LEU A 77 -3.56 -2.45 -8.25
C LEU A 77 -4.90 -1.84 -7.86
N GLN A 78 -4.89 -0.81 -7.00
CA GLN A 78 -6.11 -0.12 -6.57
C GLN A 78 -6.68 0.76 -7.68
N THR A 79 -5.88 1.23 -8.64
CA THR A 79 -6.39 1.91 -9.84
C THR A 79 -6.82 0.90 -10.90
N ASP A 80 -6.03 -0.14 -11.12
CA ASP A 80 -6.23 -1.12 -12.20
C ASP A 80 -7.41 -2.06 -11.90
N TYR A 81 -7.70 -2.33 -10.63
CA TYR A 81 -8.77 -3.23 -10.18
C TYR A 81 -9.65 -2.60 -9.11
N ARG A 82 -10.83 -3.20 -8.89
CA ARG A 82 -11.85 -2.68 -7.98
C ARG A 82 -11.60 -3.07 -6.53
N PHE A 83 -10.84 -2.24 -5.83
CA PHE A 83 -10.66 -2.32 -4.37
C PHE A 83 -11.81 -1.60 -3.67
N VAL A 84 -12.40 -2.27 -2.68
CA VAL A 84 -13.53 -1.75 -1.89
C VAL A 84 -13.19 -1.87 -0.41
N ALA A 85 -13.45 -0.81 0.35
CA ALA A 85 -13.25 -0.80 1.79
C ALA A 85 -14.45 -0.17 2.51
N LYS A 86 -14.68 -0.58 3.75
CA LYS A 86 -15.66 0.04 4.62
C LYS A 86 -15.14 1.38 5.15
N VAL A 87 -15.96 2.42 5.08
CA VAL A 87 -15.64 3.76 5.60
C VAL A 87 -16.75 4.20 6.57
N PRO A 88 -16.42 4.53 7.83
CA PRO A 88 -15.09 4.59 8.43
C PRO A 88 -14.44 3.19 8.61
N ALA A 89 -13.10 3.17 8.70
CA ALA A 89 -12.35 1.93 8.89
C ALA A 89 -12.75 1.22 10.19
N LEU A 90 -12.93 -0.10 10.11
CA LEU A 90 -13.30 -0.95 11.26
C LEU A 90 -12.13 -1.22 12.21
N ILE A 91 -10.91 -1.22 11.67
CA ILE A 91 -9.68 -1.56 12.38
C ILE A 91 -8.71 -0.39 12.33
N LYS A 92 -7.96 -0.23 13.41
CA LYS A 92 -6.97 0.83 13.61
C LYS A 92 -5.63 0.23 14.03
N GLN A 93 -4.53 0.86 13.63
CA GLN A 93 -3.21 0.42 14.00
C GLN A 93 -2.86 0.97 15.39
N ARG A 94 -2.59 0.08 16.34
CA ARG A 94 -2.07 0.50 17.65
C ARG A 94 -0.62 1.01 17.53
N PRO A 95 -0.19 1.94 18.39
CA PRO A 95 1.22 2.29 18.50
C PRO A 95 2.08 1.04 18.75
N SER A 96 3.22 0.94 18.08
CA SER A 96 4.13 -0.19 18.22
C SER A 96 5.58 0.23 17.96
N TYR A 97 6.53 -0.57 18.45
CA TYR A 97 7.93 -0.40 18.07
C TYR A 97 8.13 -0.79 16.60
N SER A 98 8.86 0.03 15.85
CA SER A 98 9.26 -0.28 14.47
C SER A 98 10.72 -0.71 14.46
N ASP A 99 10.99 -1.94 14.02
CA ASP A 99 12.36 -2.44 13.90
C ASP A 99 13.16 -1.70 12.81
N ILE A 100 12.45 -1.17 11.80
CA ILE A 100 13.03 -0.39 10.70
C ILE A 100 13.43 1.00 11.18
N GLU A 101 12.50 1.72 11.83
CA GLU A 101 12.72 3.09 12.30
C GLU A 101 13.45 3.15 13.65
N LYS A 102 13.54 2.01 14.36
CA LYS A 102 14.11 1.86 15.71
C LYS A 102 13.50 2.80 16.76
N ILE A 103 12.21 3.10 16.60
CA ILE A 103 11.44 3.95 17.51
C ILE A 103 10.03 3.40 17.70
N ASN A 104 9.34 3.84 18.76
CA ASN A 104 7.90 3.65 18.89
C ASN A 104 7.18 4.56 17.89
N VAL A 105 6.52 3.96 16.91
CA VAL A 105 5.72 4.66 15.91
C VAL A 105 4.25 4.70 16.34
N ASN A 106 3.62 5.85 16.12
CA ASN A 106 2.19 6.03 16.27
C ASN A 106 1.67 6.80 15.05
N TYR A 107 1.06 6.08 14.11
CA TYR A 107 0.56 6.66 12.86
C TYR A 107 -0.80 7.37 13.01
N GLY A 108 -1.41 7.31 14.20
CA GLY A 108 -2.67 8.01 14.50
C GLY A 108 -3.86 7.54 13.66
N VAL A 109 -3.84 6.29 13.17
CA VAL A 109 -4.90 5.68 12.34
C VAL A 109 -5.54 4.48 12.99
#